data_AF-A0A1D6J3X3-F1
#
_entry.id   AF-A0A1D6J3X3-F1
#
_cell.length_a   1.000
_cell.length_b   1.000
_cell.length_c   1.000
_cell.angle_alpha   90.00
_cell.angle_beta   90.00
_cell.angle_gamma   90.00
#
_symmetry.space_group_name_H-M   'P 1'
#
loop_
_entity.id
_entity.type
_entity.pdbx_description
1 polymer ?
#
loop_
_entity_poly.entity_id
_entity_poly.type
_entity_poly.pdbx_seq_one_letter_code
_entity_poly.pdbx_strand_id
1 'polypeptide(L)'
;MWYLFIVSSTPIRYTSSSGERRIRVHTAAAPVVTDLSEMYRQADTGAIVSLLGRIAVENSLSDKLDSVRQQLQLKLVRSLKEYRNLYVVQHRIGGRLIFPESLKFLPLYILAICKTLALRGGYADVSLDERCAAGFSMMILPVKRLLNFIYPSLYRVDEVLTMEPNKIDGWLKRLPLTFQCLDTGGLYLLDDGFTFLVWLGRMLPPELVNNILGVSLANFPDLSKILLRECDNELSRNFMKILRYLREKDPSYHQLSLVVRQGEQPRESYLLLSNLVEDQMAGTSSYVDWIQQIHRQTQS
;
A
#
# COMPACT_ATOMS: atom_id res chain seq x y z
N MET A 1 -17.74 -10.14 37.13
CA MET A 1 -17.10 -10.82 35.99
C MET A 1 -15.68 -10.27 35.92
N TRP A 2 -14.66 -11.07 36.24
CA TRP A 2 -13.27 -10.61 36.23
C TRP A 2 -12.76 -10.68 34.79
N TYR A 3 -12.56 -9.54 34.15
CA TYR A 3 -11.86 -9.51 32.86
C TYR A 3 -10.36 -9.75 33.13
N LEU A 4 -9.83 -10.87 32.64
CA LEU A 4 -8.39 -11.10 32.65
C LEU A 4 -7.78 -10.25 31.54
N PHE A 5 -6.79 -9.43 31.89
CA PHE A 5 -6.06 -8.60 30.94
C PHE A 5 -4.60 -9.05 30.87
N ILE A 6 -4.06 -9.14 29.66
CA ILE A 6 -2.60 -9.19 29.48
C ILE A 6 -2.11 -7.75 29.50
N VAL A 7 -1.27 -7.42 30.48
CA VAL A 7 -0.64 -6.10 30.60
C VAL A 7 0.81 -6.20 30.13
N SER A 8 1.16 -5.42 29.12
CA SER A 8 2.53 -5.26 28.65
C SER A 8 3.01 -3.86 28.97
N SER A 9 4.18 -3.77 29.61
CA SER A 9 4.85 -2.50 29.92
C SER A 9 6.23 -2.46 29.25
N THR A 10 6.46 -1.49 28.37
CA THR A 10 7.74 -1.33 27.67
C THR A 10 8.42 -0.04 28.10
N PRO A 11 9.44 -0.10 28.97
CA PRO A 11 10.20 1.09 29.36
C PRO A 11 11.30 1.39 28.33
N ILE A 12 11.32 2.62 27.83
CA ILE A 12 12.37 3.15 26.95
C ILE A 12 13.16 4.18 27.74
N ARG A 13 14.46 3.92 27.92
CA ARG A 13 15.39 4.85 28.56
C ARG A 13 16.15 5.60 27.48
N TYR A 14 16.15 6.93 27.54
CA TYR A 14 16.85 7.76 26.55
C TYR A 14 17.33 9.07 27.19
N THR A 15 18.26 9.73 26.51
CA THR A 15 18.71 11.08 26.86
C THR A 15 18.02 12.06 25.92
N SER A 16 17.38 13.10 26.45
CA SER A 16 16.76 14.15 25.64
C SER A 16 17.81 15.00 24.92
N SER A 17 17.38 15.78 23.94
CA SER A 17 18.22 16.81 23.30
C SER A 17 18.72 17.89 24.28
N SER A 18 18.05 18.04 25.42
CA SER A 18 18.48 18.92 26.52
C SER A 18 19.48 18.25 27.49
N GLY A 19 19.91 17.00 27.23
CA GLY A 19 20.86 16.28 28.07
C GLY A 19 20.25 15.58 29.29
N GLU A 20 18.93 15.57 29.44
CA GLU A 20 18.26 14.94 30.57
C GLU A 20 18.06 13.45 30.34
N ARG A 21 18.34 12.64 31.36
CA ARG A 21 18.02 11.22 31.34
C ARG A 21 16.54 11.02 31.63
N ARG A 22 15.79 10.54 30.64
CA ARG A 22 14.33 10.35 30.72
C ARG A 22 13.96 8.87 30.55
N ILE A 23 12.83 8.51 31.12
CA ILE A 23 12.20 7.20 30.93
C ILE A 23 10.80 7.46 30.36
N ARG A 24 10.51 6.85 29.21
CA ARG A 24 9.15 6.78 28.66
C ARG A 24 8.61 5.38 28.89
N VAL A 25 7.41 5.27 29.45
CA VAL A 25 6.75 3.99 29.69
C VAL A 25 5.49 3.94 28.86
N HIS A 26 5.35 2.90 28.05
CA HIS A 26 4.10 2.55 27.39
C HIS A 26 3.48 1.35 28.11
N THR A 27 2.23 1.50 28.54
CA THR A 27 1.46 0.42 29.17
C THR A 27 0.25 0.14 28.30
N ALA A 28 0.11 -1.10 27.85
CA ALA A 28 -1.03 -1.56 27.06
C ALA A 28 -1.68 -2.75 27.78
N ALA A 29 -3.01 -2.79 27.78
CA ALA A 29 -3.80 -3.90 28.30
C ALA A 29 -4.67 -4.46 27.18
N ALA A 30 -4.60 -5.77 26.94
CA ALA A 30 -5.45 -6.46 25.97
C ALA A 30 -6.38 -7.43 26.70
N PRO A 31 -7.69 -7.46 26.37
CA PRO A 31 -8.63 -8.39 26.98
C PRO A 31 -8.31 -9.83 26.55
N VAL A 32 -8.37 -10.76 27.50
CA VAL A 32 -8.28 -12.19 27.19
C VAL A 32 -9.67 -12.71 26.82
N VAL A 33 -9.76 -13.35 25.65
CA VAL A 33 -10.99 -13.98 25.16
C VAL A 33 -10.88 -15.50 25.29
N THR A 34 -12.01 -16.16 25.58
CA THR A 34 -12.07 -17.63 25.68
C THR A 34 -12.58 -18.28 24.39
N ASP A 35 -13.21 -17.50 23.52
CA ASP A 35 -13.72 -17.93 22.22
C ASP A 35 -12.84 -17.38 21.08
N LEU A 36 -12.46 -18.28 20.16
CA LEU A 36 -11.70 -17.94 18.96
C LEU A 36 -12.47 -16.96 18.06
N SER A 37 -13.81 -17.03 18.02
CA SER A 37 -14.60 -16.12 17.19
C SER A 37 -14.47 -14.67 17.63
N GLU A 38 -14.40 -14.44 18.95
CA GLU A 38 -14.16 -13.11 19.51
C GLU A 38 -12.74 -12.63 19.21
N MET A 39 -11.74 -13.52 19.28
CA MET A 39 -10.36 -13.22 18.90
C MET A 39 -10.28 -12.73 17.44
N TYR A 40 -10.91 -13.44 16.51
CA TYR A 40 -10.92 -13.03 15.10
C TYR A 40 -11.59 -11.67 14.91
N ARG A 41 -12.69 -11.38 15.63
CA ARG A 41 -13.38 -10.09 15.54
C ARG A 41 -12.50 -8.91 15.95
N GLN A 42 -11.61 -9.11 16.92
CA GLN A 42 -10.70 -8.08 17.45
C GLN A 42 -9.35 -8.04 16.73
N ALA A 43 -9.13 -8.88 15.71
CA ALA A 43 -7.86 -8.95 15.02
C ALA A 43 -7.57 -7.67 14.21
N ASP A 44 -6.42 -7.04 14.48
CA ASP A 44 -5.95 -5.86 13.76
C ASP A 44 -5.17 -6.27 12.50
N THR A 45 -5.77 -6.07 11.33
CA THR A 45 -5.14 -6.35 10.03
C THR A 45 -3.82 -5.59 9.86
N GLY A 46 -3.75 -4.32 10.28
CA GLY A 46 -2.56 -3.49 10.15
C GLY A 46 -1.38 -4.03 10.95
N ALA A 47 -1.64 -4.41 12.20
CA ALA A 47 -0.63 -5.02 13.07
C ALA A 47 -0.13 -6.36 12.51
N ILE A 48 -1.04 -7.22 12.02
CA ILE A 48 -0.70 -8.51 11.42
C ILE A 48 0.15 -8.31 10.16
N VAL A 49 -0.26 -7.42 9.26
CA VAL A 49 0.48 -7.12 8.03
C VAL A 49 1.86 -6.56 8.34
N SER A 50 1.97 -5.66 9.31
CA SER A 50 3.26 -5.13 9.75
C SER A 50 4.19 -6.22 10.29
N LEU A 51 3.69 -7.09 11.16
CA LEU A 51 4.47 -8.20 11.72
C LEU A 51 4.90 -9.18 10.63
N LEU A 52 3.97 -9.64 9.79
CA LEU A 52 4.26 -10.59 8.71
C LEU A 52 5.23 -10.01 7.68
N GLY A 53 5.08 -8.73 7.32
CA GLY A 53 6.00 -8.05 6.40
C GLY A 53 7.43 -8.00 6.94
N ARG A 54 7.60 -7.70 8.23
CA ARG A 54 8.92 -7.64 8.89
C ARG A 54 9.57 -9.01 9.01
N ILE A 55 8.81 -10.03 9.42
CA ILE A 55 9.28 -11.43 9.44
C ILE A 55 9.67 -11.89 8.03
N ALA A 56 8.91 -11.50 7.01
CA ALA A 56 9.24 -11.88 5.64
C ALA A 56 10.55 -11.24 5.15
N VAL A 57 10.79 -9.96 5.48
CA VAL A 57 12.07 -9.29 5.20
C VAL A 57 13.21 -9.98 5.95
N GLU A 58 13.03 -10.32 7.23
CA GLU A 58 14.05 -11.05 8.01
C GLU A 58 14.36 -12.42 7.39
N ASN A 59 13.32 -13.22 7.09
CA ASN A 59 13.49 -14.53 6.45
C ASN A 59 14.15 -14.41 5.07
N SER A 60 13.93 -13.31 4.33
CA SER A 60 14.56 -13.11 3.02
C SER A 60 16.09 -13.01 3.05
N LEU A 61 16.68 -12.77 4.23
CA LEU A 61 18.13 -12.75 4.41
C LEU A 61 18.76 -14.16 4.45
N SER A 62 17.96 -15.18 4.74
CA SER A 62 18.43 -16.57 4.92
C SER A 62 17.76 -17.57 3.95
N ASP A 63 16.50 -17.35 3.60
CA ASP A 63 15.70 -18.21 2.75
C ASP A 63 15.61 -17.69 1.31
N LYS A 64 15.30 -18.59 0.37
CA LYS A 64 14.91 -18.21 -0.99
C LYS A 64 13.61 -17.39 -0.96
N LEU A 65 13.53 -16.31 -1.75
CA LEU A 65 12.35 -15.45 -1.81
C LEU A 65 11.04 -16.22 -2.12
N ASP A 66 11.10 -17.24 -2.97
CA ASP A 66 9.95 -18.12 -3.25
C ASP A 66 9.44 -18.83 -1.98
N SER A 67 10.36 -19.34 -1.15
CA SER A 67 10.03 -19.99 0.12
C SER A 67 9.34 -18.99 1.07
N VAL A 68 9.89 -17.78 1.18
CA VAL A 68 9.30 -16.72 2.03
C VAL A 68 7.87 -16.38 1.60
N ARG A 69 7.62 -16.22 0.30
CA ARG A 69 6.27 -15.96 -0.23
C ARG A 69 5.31 -17.12 0.05
N GLN A 70 5.77 -18.36 -0.12
CA GLN A 70 4.98 -19.55 0.20
C GLN A 70 4.66 -19.66 1.71
N GLN A 71 5.59 -19.29 2.58
CA GLN A 71 5.35 -19.25 4.04
C GLN A 71 4.25 -18.23 4.39
N LEU A 72 4.27 -17.03 3.80
CA LEU A 72 3.22 -16.03 3.98
C LEU A 72 1.85 -16.54 3.52
N GLN A 73 1.81 -17.15 2.34
CA GLN A 73 0.60 -17.79 1.81
C GLN A 73 0.05 -18.85 2.76
N LEU A 74 0.93 -19.73 3.24
CA LEU A 74 0.55 -20.83 4.11
C LEU A 74 -0.01 -20.32 5.45
N LYS A 75 0.57 -19.26 6.02
CA LYS A 75 0.04 -18.60 7.23
C LYS A 75 -1.36 -18.04 7.00
N LEU A 76 -1.61 -17.40 5.86
CA LEU A 76 -2.94 -16.92 5.48
C LEU A 76 -3.95 -18.07 5.37
N VAL A 77 -3.62 -19.11 4.60
CA VAL A 77 -4.50 -20.27 4.38
C VAL A 77 -4.85 -20.95 5.69
N ARG A 78 -3.86 -21.22 6.55
CA ARG A 78 -4.09 -21.82 7.87
C ARG A 78 -5.03 -20.96 8.71
N SER A 79 -4.79 -19.65 8.76
CA SER A 79 -5.63 -18.72 9.53
C SER A 79 -7.08 -18.70 9.04
N LEU A 80 -7.32 -18.75 7.72
CA LEU A 80 -8.66 -18.79 7.16
C LEU A 80 -9.32 -20.17 7.29
N LYS A 81 -8.55 -21.26 7.21
CA LYS A 81 -9.04 -22.63 7.40
C LYS A 81 -9.55 -22.83 8.84
N GLU A 82 -8.79 -22.36 9.83
CA GLU A 82 -9.24 -22.41 11.23
C GLU A 82 -10.52 -21.59 11.44
N TYR A 83 -10.59 -20.37 10.90
CA TYR A 83 -11.82 -19.58 10.98
C TYR A 83 -13.00 -20.30 10.31
N ARG A 84 -12.81 -20.86 9.11
CA ARG A 84 -13.83 -21.65 8.43
C ARG A 84 -14.35 -22.78 9.33
N ASN A 85 -13.45 -23.55 9.95
CA ASN A 85 -13.79 -24.69 10.80
C ASN A 85 -14.72 -24.33 11.97
N LEU A 86 -14.60 -23.11 12.54
CA LEU A 86 -15.52 -22.62 13.58
C LEU A 86 -16.97 -22.51 13.08
N TYR A 87 -17.18 -22.27 11.79
CA TYR A 87 -18.49 -21.98 11.20
C TYR A 87 -19.01 -23.05 10.23
N VAL A 88 -18.30 -24.19 10.08
CA VAL A 88 -18.66 -25.30 9.16
C VAL A 88 -20.08 -25.81 9.40
N VAL A 89 -20.53 -25.87 10.65
CA VAL A 89 -21.87 -26.38 10.99
C VAL A 89 -22.99 -25.38 10.63
N GLN A 90 -22.69 -24.08 10.68
CA GLN A 90 -23.67 -23.01 10.43
C GLN A 90 -23.79 -22.66 8.94
N HIS A 91 -22.76 -22.95 8.14
CA HIS A 91 -22.70 -22.59 6.73
C HIS A 91 -22.74 -23.84 5.85
N ARG A 92 -23.95 -24.37 5.58
CA ARG A 92 -24.21 -25.32 4.47
C ARG A 92 -24.04 -24.69 3.08
N ILE A 93 -23.23 -23.65 2.96
CA ILE A 93 -23.08 -22.83 1.74
C ILE A 93 -21.77 -23.27 1.08
N GLY A 94 -21.86 -24.27 0.21
CA GLY A 94 -20.75 -24.64 -0.67
C GLY A 94 -20.37 -23.48 -1.59
N GLY A 95 -19.09 -23.38 -1.95
CA GLY A 95 -18.61 -22.47 -2.99
C GLY A 95 -18.32 -21.01 -2.59
N ARG A 96 -18.37 -20.65 -1.30
CA ARG A 96 -17.93 -19.33 -0.82
C ARG A 96 -16.71 -19.42 0.10
N LEU A 97 -15.79 -18.46 -0.04
CA LEU A 97 -14.71 -18.27 0.91
C LEU A 97 -15.28 -17.65 2.19
N ILE A 98 -15.03 -18.30 3.32
CA ILE A 98 -15.45 -17.83 4.64
C ILE A 98 -14.25 -17.16 5.30
N PHE A 99 -14.40 -15.90 5.70
CA PHE A 99 -13.34 -15.11 6.33
C PHE A 99 -13.95 -14.14 7.35
N PRO A 100 -13.19 -13.70 8.37
CA PRO A 100 -13.66 -12.72 9.33
C PRO A 100 -13.61 -11.32 8.73
N GLU A 101 -14.62 -10.51 9.05
CA GLU A 101 -14.75 -9.12 8.54
C GLU A 101 -13.53 -8.25 8.89
N SER A 102 -12.96 -8.45 10.07
CA SER A 102 -11.73 -7.78 10.55
C SER A 102 -10.51 -8.03 9.67
N LEU A 103 -10.45 -9.19 8.99
CA LEU A 103 -9.32 -9.61 8.14
C LEU A 103 -9.68 -9.59 6.65
N LYS A 104 -10.76 -8.93 6.23
CA LYS A 104 -11.19 -8.92 4.82
C LYS A 104 -10.11 -8.43 3.84
N PHE A 105 -9.25 -7.51 4.28
CA PHE A 105 -8.14 -6.98 3.47
C PHE A 105 -6.82 -7.73 3.67
N LEU A 106 -6.74 -8.66 4.62
CA LEU A 106 -5.52 -9.41 4.88
C LEU A 106 -5.03 -10.21 3.64
N PRO A 107 -5.88 -10.90 2.86
CA PRO A 107 -5.44 -11.57 1.64
C PRO A 107 -4.82 -10.62 0.61
N LEU A 108 -5.37 -9.41 0.49
CA LEU A 108 -4.87 -8.38 -0.44
C LEU A 108 -3.50 -7.87 0.00
N TYR A 109 -3.35 -7.53 1.29
CA TYR A 109 -2.07 -7.08 1.81
C TYR A 109 -0.98 -8.14 1.75
N ILE A 110 -1.31 -9.42 1.98
CA ILE A 110 -0.32 -10.51 1.85
C ILE A 110 0.13 -10.67 0.39
N LEU A 111 -0.80 -10.56 -0.58
CA LEU A 111 -0.43 -10.53 -1.99
C LEU A 111 0.49 -9.34 -2.31
N ALA A 112 0.16 -8.15 -1.81
CA ALA A 112 0.95 -6.95 -2.00
C ALA A 112 2.35 -7.05 -1.38
N ILE A 113 2.48 -7.64 -0.18
CA ILE A 113 3.79 -7.97 0.42
C ILE A 113 4.61 -8.85 -0.53
N CYS A 114 4.01 -9.93 -1.06
CA CYS A 114 4.69 -10.83 -2.00
C CYS A 114 5.14 -10.13 -3.30
N LYS A 115 4.49 -9.03 -3.69
CA LYS A 115 4.81 -8.22 -4.88
C LYS A 115 5.70 -7.01 -4.60
N THR A 116 5.99 -6.70 -3.33
CA THR A 116 6.85 -5.55 -2.96
C THR A 116 8.28 -5.76 -3.46
N LEU A 117 9.02 -4.68 -3.76
CA LEU A 117 10.41 -4.74 -4.24
C LEU A 117 11.33 -5.58 -3.35
N ALA A 118 11.11 -5.58 -2.03
CA ALA A 118 11.86 -6.39 -1.07
C ALA A 118 11.75 -7.90 -1.37
N LEU A 119 10.55 -8.37 -1.74
CA LEU A 119 10.22 -9.79 -1.81
C LEU A 119 9.89 -10.29 -3.21
N ARG A 120 9.74 -9.43 -4.22
CA ARG A 120 9.44 -9.83 -5.60
C ARG A 120 10.61 -10.63 -6.19
N GLY A 121 10.29 -11.74 -6.86
CA GLY A 121 11.26 -12.56 -7.60
C GLY A 121 11.47 -12.07 -9.04
N GLY A 122 12.50 -12.58 -9.71
CA GLY A 122 12.92 -12.17 -11.06
C GLY A 122 14.30 -11.49 -11.02
N TYR A 123 15.31 -12.14 -11.62
CA TYR A 123 16.72 -11.71 -11.54
C TYR A 123 17.00 -10.36 -12.23
N ALA A 124 16.10 -9.89 -13.10
CA ALA A 124 16.32 -8.70 -13.94
C ALA A 124 15.46 -7.48 -13.56
N ASP A 125 14.56 -7.57 -12.58
CA ASP A 125 13.51 -6.56 -12.41
C ASP A 125 13.78 -5.53 -11.29
N VAL A 126 14.70 -5.81 -10.35
CA VAL A 126 14.96 -4.93 -9.19
C VAL A 126 16.44 -4.97 -8.83
N SER A 127 17.07 -3.80 -8.72
CA SER A 127 18.47 -3.70 -8.28
C SER A 127 18.63 -4.11 -6.81
N LEU A 128 19.84 -4.53 -6.43
CA LEU A 128 20.12 -4.92 -5.05
C LEU A 128 19.87 -3.76 -4.07
N ASP A 129 20.27 -2.55 -4.44
CA ASP A 129 20.12 -1.36 -3.60
C ASP A 129 18.65 -1.01 -3.35
N GLU A 130 17.81 -1.07 -4.38
CA GLU A 130 16.37 -0.83 -4.25
C GLU A 130 15.70 -1.89 -3.37
N ARG A 131 16.11 -3.16 -3.51
CA ARG A 131 15.60 -4.25 -2.69
C ARG A 131 15.96 -4.05 -1.22
N CYS A 132 17.23 -3.73 -0.95
CA CYS A 132 17.70 -3.44 0.40
C CYS A 132 16.99 -2.22 0.99
N ALA A 133 16.82 -1.14 0.22
CA ALA A 133 16.11 0.07 0.64
C ALA A 133 14.63 -0.20 0.94
N ALA A 134 13.95 -1.00 0.11
CA ALA A 134 12.56 -1.40 0.34
C ALA A 134 12.44 -2.27 1.60
N GLY A 135 13.32 -3.27 1.77
CA GLY A 135 13.37 -4.11 2.97
C GLY A 135 13.62 -3.30 4.24
N PHE A 136 14.60 -2.40 4.20
CA PHE A 136 14.89 -1.48 5.30
C PHE A 136 13.67 -0.60 5.64
N SER A 137 13.01 -0.03 4.63
CA SER A 137 11.80 0.78 4.81
C SER A 137 10.70 -0.02 5.50
N MET A 138 10.45 -1.26 5.07
CA MET A 138 9.48 -2.15 5.74
C MET A 138 9.83 -2.42 7.21
N MET A 139 11.11 -2.42 7.57
CA MET A 139 11.60 -2.62 8.94
C MET A 139 11.53 -1.37 9.82
N ILE A 140 11.40 -0.17 9.28
CA ILE A 140 11.40 1.06 10.10
C ILE A 140 10.08 1.82 10.09
N LEU A 141 9.24 1.63 9.06
CA LEU A 141 8.01 2.39 8.91
C LEU A 141 6.97 2.07 10.00
N PRO A 142 6.30 3.08 10.58
CA PRO A 142 5.13 2.88 11.43
C PRO A 142 4.01 2.17 10.66
N VAL A 143 3.15 1.43 11.37
CA VAL A 143 2.09 0.58 10.78
C VAL A 143 1.29 1.28 9.68
N LYS A 144 0.74 2.47 9.96
CA LYS A 144 -0.05 3.23 8.97
C LYS A 144 0.72 3.50 7.66
N ARG A 145 2.00 3.84 7.76
CA ARG A 145 2.84 4.17 6.61
C ARG A 145 3.32 2.91 5.89
N LEU A 146 3.63 1.86 6.64
CA LEU A 146 3.94 0.55 6.07
C LEU A 146 2.78 0.01 5.22
N LEU A 147 1.54 0.18 5.67
CA LEU A 147 0.36 -0.21 4.90
C LEU A 147 0.25 0.57 3.57
N ASN A 148 0.52 1.88 3.59
CA ASN A 148 0.53 2.69 2.36
C ASN A 148 1.71 2.36 1.46
N PHE A 149 2.87 2.02 2.02
CA PHE A 149 4.04 1.59 1.26
C PHE A 149 3.80 0.24 0.55
N ILE A 150 3.11 -0.70 1.21
CA ILE A 150 2.77 -2.02 0.65
C ILE A 150 1.64 -1.92 -0.39
N TYR A 151 0.62 -1.12 -0.11
CA TYR A 151 -0.51 -0.87 -1.00
C TYR A 151 -0.71 0.65 -1.14
N PRO A 152 -0.04 1.29 -2.13
CA PRO A 152 -0.14 2.73 -2.37
C PRO A 152 -1.55 3.23 -2.66
N SER A 153 -1.76 4.53 -2.48
CA SER A 153 -3.05 5.15 -2.79
C SER A 153 -3.06 5.70 -4.21
N LEU A 154 -3.95 5.20 -5.07
CA LEU A 154 -4.17 5.73 -6.42
C LEU A 154 -5.41 6.63 -6.45
N TYR A 155 -5.30 7.81 -7.06
CA TYR A 155 -6.40 8.75 -7.22
C TYR A 155 -6.50 9.18 -8.68
N ARG A 156 -7.72 9.25 -9.23
CA ARG A 156 -7.99 9.99 -10.45
C ARG A 156 -8.24 11.44 -10.10
N VAL A 157 -7.44 12.36 -10.63
CA VAL A 157 -7.44 13.75 -10.20
C VAL A 157 -8.05 14.70 -11.23
N ASP A 158 -8.10 14.35 -12.52
CA ASP A 158 -8.70 15.20 -13.57
C ASP A 158 -10.16 15.58 -13.27
N GLU A 159 -10.94 14.66 -12.71
CA GLU A 159 -12.34 14.90 -12.33
C GLU A 159 -12.49 15.85 -11.12
N VAL A 160 -11.46 15.95 -10.28
CA VAL A 160 -11.48 16.75 -9.05
C VAL A 160 -10.95 18.17 -9.29
N LEU A 161 -10.10 18.36 -10.31
CA LEU A 161 -9.49 19.66 -10.61
C LEU A 161 -10.48 20.77 -10.95
N THR A 162 -11.63 20.41 -11.51
CA THR A 162 -12.69 21.34 -11.93
C THR A 162 -13.72 21.62 -10.82
N MET A 163 -13.60 20.94 -9.67
CA MET A 163 -14.54 21.06 -8.55
C MET A 163 -14.17 22.20 -7.59
N GLU A 164 -15.13 22.61 -6.76
CA GLU A 164 -14.93 23.68 -5.79
C GLU A 164 -13.74 23.40 -4.84
N PRO A 165 -12.81 24.36 -4.68
CA PRO A 165 -11.55 24.13 -3.96
C PRO A 165 -11.68 23.73 -2.48
N ASN A 166 -12.81 24.05 -1.84
CA ASN A 166 -12.98 23.88 -0.39
C ASN A 166 -13.48 22.49 0.03
N LYS A 167 -13.72 21.57 -0.92
CA LYS A 167 -14.27 20.22 -0.63
C LYS A 167 -13.37 19.06 -1.08
N ILE A 168 -12.10 19.32 -1.37
CA ILE A 168 -11.15 18.34 -1.95
C ILE A 168 -11.16 16.99 -1.20
N ASP A 169 -11.24 17.01 0.14
CA ASP A 169 -11.26 15.80 0.98
C ASP A 169 -12.41 14.84 0.64
N GLY A 170 -13.60 15.37 0.31
CA GLY A 170 -14.77 14.55 -0.03
C GLY A 170 -14.74 13.96 -1.44
N TRP A 171 -13.91 14.51 -2.33
CA TRP A 171 -13.88 14.16 -3.75
C TRP A 171 -12.76 13.17 -4.09
N LEU A 172 -11.65 13.16 -3.36
CA LEU A 172 -10.54 12.22 -3.59
C LEU A 172 -10.89 10.81 -3.12
N LYS A 173 -11.28 9.96 -4.07
CA LYS A 173 -11.55 8.54 -3.83
C LYS A 173 -10.34 7.70 -4.22
N ARG A 174 -9.96 6.78 -3.33
CA ARG A 174 -8.93 5.78 -3.63
C ARG A 174 -9.47 4.77 -4.64
N LEU A 175 -8.71 4.55 -5.69
CA LEU A 175 -8.98 3.54 -6.70
C LEU A 175 -8.23 2.25 -6.38
N PRO A 176 -8.78 1.09 -6.75
CA PRO A 176 -8.05 -0.17 -6.75
C PRO A 176 -6.78 -0.10 -7.59
N LEU A 177 -5.75 -0.86 -7.20
CA LEU A 177 -4.45 -0.88 -7.86
C LEU A 177 -4.43 -1.90 -9.00
N THR A 178 -5.25 -1.62 -10.02
CA THR A 178 -5.38 -2.41 -11.26
C THR A 178 -5.38 -1.50 -12.49
N PHE A 179 -4.85 -2.02 -13.59
CA PHE A 179 -4.82 -1.39 -14.90
C PHE A 179 -6.22 -1.09 -15.41
N GLN A 180 -7.24 -1.85 -14.99
CA GLN A 180 -8.63 -1.59 -15.37
C GLN A 180 -9.16 -0.23 -14.87
N CYS A 181 -8.51 0.34 -13.85
CA CYS A 181 -8.85 1.67 -13.33
C CYS A 181 -8.12 2.81 -14.07
N LEU A 182 -7.24 2.50 -15.03
CA LEU A 182 -6.49 3.50 -15.78
C LEU A 182 -7.12 3.74 -17.15
N ASP A 183 -7.45 5.00 -17.40
CA ASP A 183 -7.99 5.48 -18.67
C ASP A 183 -6.92 6.23 -19.47
N THR A 184 -6.90 6.06 -20.79
CA THR A 184 -5.91 6.71 -21.68
C THR A 184 -6.06 8.22 -21.73
N GLY A 185 -7.21 8.78 -21.39
CA GLY A 185 -7.50 10.20 -21.27
C GLY A 185 -7.50 10.72 -19.83
N GLY A 186 -7.12 9.91 -18.84
CA GLY A 186 -7.15 10.30 -17.43
C GLY A 186 -5.82 10.86 -16.90
N LEU A 187 -5.90 11.55 -15.76
CA LEU A 187 -4.78 12.04 -14.98
C LEU A 187 -4.82 11.39 -13.60
N TYR A 188 -3.76 10.68 -13.25
CA TYR A 188 -3.72 9.89 -12.03
C TYR A 188 -2.57 10.32 -11.13
N LEU A 189 -2.79 10.19 -9.83
CA LEU A 189 -1.82 10.44 -8.78
C LEU A 189 -1.68 9.19 -7.92
N LEU A 190 -0.50 8.60 -7.90
CA LEU A 190 -0.14 7.50 -7.01
C LEU A 190 0.71 8.05 -5.86
N ASP A 191 0.30 7.75 -4.63
CA ASP A 191 0.95 8.14 -3.37
C ASP A 191 1.39 6.89 -2.59
N ASP A 192 2.69 6.61 -2.60
CA ASP A 192 3.33 5.51 -1.84
C ASP A 192 3.83 5.95 -0.45
N GLY A 193 3.66 7.25 -0.11
CA GLY A 193 4.11 7.86 1.14
C GLY A 193 5.53 8.45 1.11
N PHE A 194 6.29 8.23 0.04
CA PHE A 194 7.61 8.83 -0.25
C PHE A 194 7.61 9.65 -1.55
N THR A 195 6.78 9.27 -2.51
CA THR A 195 6.67 9.86 -3.82
C THR A 195 5.22 10.11 -4.19
N PHE A 196 5.01 11.17 -4.95
CA PHE A 196 3.78 11.48 -5.66
C PHE A 196 4.04 11.27 -7.14
N LEU A 197 3.66 10.11 -7.66
CA LEU A 197 3.78 9.81 -9.08
C LEU A 197 2.54 10.31 -9.81
N VAL A 198 2.74 11.31 -10.65
CA VAL A 198 1.75 11.85 -11.57
C VAL A 198 1.84 11.07 -12.88
N TRP A 199 0.83 10.27 -13.19
CA TRP A 199 0.73 9.54 -14.43
C TRP A 199 -0.22 10.24 -15.41
N LEU A 200 0.28 10.47 -16.62
CA LEU A 200 -0.44 11.14 -17.71
C LEU A 200 -0.89 10.13 -18.75
N GLY A 201 -2.21 9.99 -18.95
CA GLY A 201 -2.74 9.19 -20.04
C GLY A 201 -2.29 9.70 -21.42
N ARG A 202 -2.12 8.80 -22.39
CA ARG A 202 -1.58 9.19 -23.71
C ARG A 202 -2.49 10.19 -24.46
N MET A 203 -3.80 10.06 -24.26
CA MET A 203 -4.89 10.85 -24.87
C MET A 203 -5.35 12.01 -24.00
N LEU A 204 -4.65 12.31 -22.89
CA LEU A 204 -4.94 13.46 -22.05
C LEU A 204 -4.80 14.76 -22.87
N PRO A 205 -5.76 15.70 -22.80
CA PRO A 205 -5.71 16.93 -23.58
C PRO A 205 -4.41 17.72 -23.33
N PRO A 206 -3.66 18.12 -24.37
CA PRO A 206 -2.40 18.83 -24.20
C PRO A 206 -2.54 20.14 -23.41
N GLU A 207 -3.66 20.84 -23.56
CA GLU A 207 -3.97 22.06 -22.81
C GLU A 207 -4.03 21.81 -21.30
N LEU A 208 -4.68 20.72 -20.87
CA LEU A 208 -4.75 20.34 -19.46
C LEU A 208 -3.36 20.05 -18.89
N VAL A 209 -2.54 19.31 -19.65
CA VAL A 209 -1.16 19.00 -19.24
C VAL A 209 -0.33 20.27 -19.12
N ASN A 210 -0.39 21.16 -20.11
CA ASN A 210 0.37 22.39 -20.11
C ASN A 210 -0.05 23.31 -18.95
N ASN A 211 -1.35 23.37 -18.63
CA ASN A 211 -1.87 24.14 -17.51
C ASN A 211 -1.35 23.60 -16.17
N ILE A 212 -1.26 22.28 -16.00
CA ILE A 212 -0.83 21.65 -14.74
C ILE A 212 0.70 21.70 -14.58
N LEU A 213 1.44 21.34 -15.63
CA LEU A 213 2.90 21.23 -15.58
C LEU A 213 3.63 22.55 -15.84
N GLY A 214 2.95 23.54 -16.43
CA GLY A 214 3.54 24.83 -16.82
C GLY A 214 4.47 24.75 -18.04
N VAL A 215 4.59 23.57 -18.66
CA VAL A 215 5.47 23.31 -19.80
C VAL A 215 4.72 22.59 -20.91
N SER A 216 5.05 22.94 -22.16
CA SER A 216 4.59 22.16 -23.32
C SER A 216 5.38 20.87 -23.42
N LEU A 217 4.68 19.73 -23.42
CA LEU A 217 5.32 18.41 -23.57
C LEU A 217 6.16 18.30 -24.86
N ALA A 218 5.81 19.04 -25.92
CA ALA A 218 6.57 19.05 -27.17
C ALA A 218 7.98 19.66 -27.00
N ASN A 219 8.14 20.57 -26.04
CA ASN A 219 9.40 21.26 -25.76
C ASN A 219 10.18 20.63 -24.60
N PHE A 220 9.58 19.66 -23.90
CA PHE A 220 10.14 19.02 -22.72
C PHE A 220 10.17 17.49 -22.91
N PRO A 221 11.18 16.96 -23.63
CA PRO A 221 11.23 15.53 -23.95
C PRO A 221 11.53 14.65 -22.73
N ASP A 222 12.12 15.21 -21.68
CA ASP A 222 12.51 14.48 -20.47
C ASP A 222 11.61 14.84 -19.28
N LEU A 223 10.58 14.03 -19.05
CA LEU A 223 9.61 14.23 -17.96
C LEU A 223 10.22 14.02 -16.58
N SER A 224 11.40 13.39 -16.46
CA SER A 224 12.06 13.16 -15.15
C SER A 224 12.54 14.46 -14.49
N LYS A 225 12.75 15.50 -15.30
CA LYS A 225 13.27 16.80 -14.85
C LYS A 225 12.17 17.81 -14.52
N ILE A 226 10.90 17.43 -14.66
CA ILE A 226 9.79 18.32 -14.40
C ILE A 226 9.67 18.57 -12.90
N LEU A 227 9.77 19.84 -12.52
CA LEU A 227 9.49 20.32 -11.17
C LEU A 227 8.09 20.91 -11.16
N LEU A 228 7.15 20.24 -10.49
CA LEU A 228 5.79 20.75 -10.33
C LEU A 228 5.81 22.06 -9.54
N ARG A 229 5.28 23.11 -10.16
CA ARG A 229 5.14 24.44 -9.56
C ARG A 229 3.74 24.95 -9.83
N GLU A 230 3.25 25.76 -8.90
CA GLU A 230 1.99 26.47 -9.10
C GLU A 230 2.15 27.45 -10.26
N CYS A 231 1.32 27.26 -11.28
CA CYS A 231 1.24 28.14 -12.45
C CYS A 231 0.06 29.11 -12.29
N ASP A 232 0.05 30.21 -13.06
CA ASP A 232 -1.03 31.19 -12.99
C ASP A 232 -2.29 30.74 -13.76
N ASN A 233 -2.88 29.65 -13.29
CA ASN A 233 -4.19 29.15 -13.73
C ASN A 233 -4.87 28.35 -12.61
N GLU A 234 -6.20 28.26 -12.65
CA GLU A 234 -6.97 27.62 -11.59
C GLU A 234 -6.70 26.11 -11.48
N LEU A 235 -6.48 25.42 -12.60
CA LEU A 235 -6.22 23.98 -12.62
C LEU A 235 -4.92 23.63 -11.89
N SER A 236 -3.84 24.38 -12.15
CA SER A 236 -2.56 24.24 -11.44
C SER A 236 -2.72 24.54 -9.96
N ARG A 237 -3.40 25.63 -9.60
CA ARG A 237 -3.69 25.98 -8.19
C ARG A 237 -4.44 24.86 -7.48
N ASN A 238 -5.46 24.28 -8.11
CA ASN A 238 -6.23 23.19 -7.55
C ASN A 238 -5.40 21.90 -7.44
N PHE A 239 -4.57 21.58 -8.44
CA PHE A 239 -3.67 20.45 -8.39
C PHE A 239 -2.65 20.57 -7.25
N MET A 240 -2.03 21.74 -7.09
CA MET A 240 -1.09 22.00 -6.01
C MET A 240 -1.77 21.96 -4.63
N LYS A 241 -3.04 22.36 -4.53
CA LYS A 241 -3.84 22.17 -3.30
C LYS A 241 -4.07 20.69 -2.99
N ILE A 242 -4.35 19.84 -3.97
CA ILE A 242 -4.47 18.38 -3.78
C ILE A 242 -3.17 17.82 -3.20
N LEU A 243 -2.02 18.15 -3.80
CA LEU A 243 -0.72 17.67 -3.33
C LEU A 243 -0.42 18.16 -1.90
N ARG A 244 -0.79 19.41 -1.58
CA ARG A 244 -0.62 19.98 -0.24
C ARG A 244 -1.50 19.28 0.79
N TYR A 245 -2.78 19.06 0.47
CA TYR A 245 -3.71 18.34 1.33
C TYR A 245 -3.20 16.92 1.65
N LEU A 246 -2.69 16.18 0.65
CA LEU A 246 -2.13 14.85 0.87
C LEU A 246 -0.85 14.88 1.74
N ARG A 247 0.03 15.89 1.54
CA ARG A 247 1.22 16.11 2.39
C ARG A 247 0.86 16.42 3.84
N GLU A 248 -0.16 17.23 4.07
CA GLU A 248 -0.61 17.59 5.43
C GLU A 248 -1.19 16.37 6.19
N LYS A 249 -1.73 15.37 5.46
CA LYS A 249 -2.24 14.12 6.03
C LYS A 249 -1.13 13.18 6.53
N ASP A 250 0.08 13.30 5.99
CA ASP A 250 1.28 12.60 6.47
C ASP A 250 2.52 13.53 6.40
N PRO A 251 2.71 14.39 7.42
CA PRO A 251 3.79 15.39 7.43
C PRO A 251 5.17 14.77 7.72
N SER A 252 5.26 13.45 7.89
CA SER A 252 6.48 12.76 8.31
C SER A 252 7.59 12.85 7.25
N TYR A 253 7.22 12.96 5.96
CA TYR A 253 8.14 13.01 4.82
C TYR A 253 7.61 14.01 3.79
N HIS A 254 8.52 14.63 3.04
CA HIS A 254 8.15 15.40 1.86
C HIS A 254 8.09 14.47 0.65
N GLN A 255 6.88 14.22 0.12
CA GLN A 255 6.72 13.34 -1.03
C GLN A 255 7.25 14.01 -2.30
N LEU A 256 8.27 13.40 -2.92
CA LEU A 256 8.86 13.89 -4.17
C LEU A 256 7.88 13.67 -5.32
N SER A 257 7.61 14.72 -6.09
CA SER A 257 6.73 14.61 -7.25
C SER A 257 7.49 14.13 -8.48
N LEU A 258 7.01 13.05 -9.08
CA LEU A 258 7.54 12.48 -10.31
C LEU A 258 6.45 12.51 -11.38
N VAL A 259 6.83 12.74 -12.63
CA VAL A 259 5.90 12.73 -13.76
C VAL A 259 6.31 11.63 -14.73
N VAL A 260 5.33 10.86 -15.18
CA VAL A 260 5.49 9.81 -16.20
C VAL A 260 4.30 9.85 -17.16
N ARG A 261 4.54 9.57 -18.44
CA ARG A 261 3.48 9.48 -19.45
C ARG A 261 3.25 8.04 -19.88
N GLN A 262 2.01 7.72 -20.22
CA GLN A 262 1.65 6.43 -20.81
C GLN A 262 2.48 6.16 -22.07
N GLY A 263 3.13 5.00 -22.11
CA GLY A 263 4.04 4.59 -23.17
C GLY A 263 5.52 4.93 -22.92
N GLU A 264 5.86 5.66 -21.87
CA GLU A 264 7.25 6.02 -21.53
C GLU A 264 7.99 4.85 -20.87
N GLN A 265 8.39 3.86 -21.67
CA GLN A 265 9.09 2.68 -21.18
C GLN A 265 10.61 2.93 -21.07
N PRO A 266 11.31 2.39 -20.05
CA PRO A 266 10.80 1.48 -19.00
C PRO A 266 10.22 2.20 -17.77
N ARG A 267 10.19 3.54 -17.74
CA ARG A 267 9.81 4.33 -16.56
C ARG A 267 8.37 4.09 -16.13
N GLU A 268 7.43 3.99 -17.06
CA GLU A 268 6.03 3.66 -16.76
C GLU A 268 5.92 2.29 -16.09
N SER A 269 6.59 1.27 -16.65
CA SER A 269 6.57 -0.07 -16.06
C SER A 269 7.16 -0.08 -14.66
N TYR A 270 8.28 0.59 -14.46
CA TYR A 270 8.99 0.61 -13.19
C TYR A 270 8.28 1.46 -12.13
N LEU A 271 7.80 2.66 -12.47
CA LEU A 271 7.21 3.60 -11.50
C LEU A 271 5.73 3.33 -11.24
N LEU A 272 4.93 3.01 -12.27
CA LEU A 272 3.48 2.85 -12.12
C LEU A 272 3.07 1.38 -12.15
N LEU A 273 3.31 0.68 -13.26
CA LEU A 273 2.73 -0.66 -13.47
C LEU A 273 3.22 -1.66 -12.42
N SER A 274 4.43 -1.44 -11.92
CA SER A 274 5.00 -2.24 -10.83
C SER A 274 4.21 -2.15 -9.52
N ASN A 275 3.43 -1.08 -9.33
CA ASN A 275 2.62 -0.82 -8.15
C ASN A 275 1.15 -1.25 -8.31
N LEU A 276 0.74 -1.73 -9.50
CA LEU A 276 -0.61 -2.26 -9.74
C LEU A 276 -0.74 -3.69 -9.20
N VAL A 277 -0.71 -3.81 -7.87
CA VAL A 277 -0.56 -5.09 -7.16
C VAL A 277 -1.73 -6.06 -7.35
N GLU A 278 -2.88 -5.61 -7.84
CA GLU A 278 -4.02 -6.49 -8.12
C GLU A 278 -3.91 -7.22 -9.46
N ASP A 279 -3.07 -6.71 -10.37
CA ASP A 279 -2.89 -7.32 -11.69
C ASP A 279 -1.86 -8.44 -11.67
N GLN A 280 -1.91 -9.28 -12.70
CA GLN A 280 -0.88 -10.27 -12.94
C GLN A 280 0.43 -9.57 -13.32
N MET A 281 1.51 -9.91 -12.63
CA MET A 281 2.86 -9.42 -12.92
C MET A 281 3.82 -10.61 -12.99
N ALA A 282 4.86 -10.53 -13.83
CA ALA A 282 5.81 -11.62 -14.12
C ALA A 282 5.93 -12.69 -13.01
N GLY A 283 5.32 -13.86 -13.24
CA GLY A 283 5.39 -15.02 -12.33
C GLY A 283 4.49 -14.98 -11.08
N THR A 284 3.67 -13.95 -10.89
CA THR A 284 2.75 -13.78 -9.74
C THR A 284 1.30 -13.66 -10.19
N SER A 285 0.38 -14.22 -9.40
CA SER A 285 -1.05 -14.24 -9.69
C SER A 285 -1.72 -12.86 -9.61
N SER A 286 -2.80 -12.65 -10.37
CA SER A 286 -3.73 -11.55 -10.12
C SER A 286 -4.43 -11.72 -8.76
N TYR A 287 -5.07 -10.67 -8.24
CA TYR A 287 -5.82 -10.78 -6.98
C TYR A 287 -6.97 -11.78 -7.07
N VAL A 288 -7.65 -11.85 -8.23
CA VAL A 288 -8.75 -12.81 -8.44
C VAL A 288 -8.22 -14.25 -8.41
N ASP A 289 -7.15 -14.54 -9.15
CA ASP A 289 -6.53 -15.87 -9.18
C ASP A 289 -5.97 -16.27 -7.81
N TRP A 290 -5.39 -15.29 -7.10
CA TRP A 290 -4.89 -15.45 -5.74
C TRP A 290 -6.00 -15.88 -4.78
N ILE A 291 -7.14 -15.18 -4.78
CA ILE A 291 -8.28 -15.53 -3.92
C ILE A 291 -8.84 -16.91 -4.28
N GLN A 292 -8.91 -17.27 -5.56
CA GLN A 292 -9.32 -18.62 -5.97
C GLN A 292 -8.34 -19.69 -5.50
N GLN A 293 -7.03 -19.42 -5.54
CA GLN A 293 -6.00 -20.32 -5.02
C GLN A 293 -6.13 -20.50 -3.50
N ILE A 294 -6.27 -19.41 -2.75
CA ILE A 294 -6.49 -19.45 -1.30
C ILE A 294 -7.76 -20.23 -0.99
N HIS A 295 -8.85 -20.01 -1.74
CA HIS A 295 -10.10 -20.73 -1.55
C HIS A 295 -9.93 -22.24 -1.70
N ARG A 296 -9.28 -22.71 -2.77
CA ARG A 296 -8.99 -24.13 -2.98
C ARG A 296 -8.16 -24.73 -1.84
N GLN A 297 -7.13 -24.02 -1.38
CA GLN A 297 -6.26 -24.50 -0.31
C GLN A 297 -6.93 -24.49 1.08
N THR A 298 -7.93 -23.63 1.30
CA THR A 298 -8.72 -23.68 2.55
C THR A 298 -9.72 -24.84 2.58
N GLN A 299 -10.04 -25.45 1.43
CA GLN A 299 -10.95 -26.58 1.33
C GLN A 299 -10.24 -27.94 1.48
N SER A 300 -8.98 -28.04 1.04
CA SER A 300 -8.10 -29.18 1.29
C SER A 300 -7.61 -29.19 2.74
#